data_AF-A0A3A0AJA3-F1
#
_entry.id   AF-A0A3A0AJA3-F1
#
_cell.length_a   1.000
_cell.length_b   1.000
_cell.length_c   1.000
_cell.angle_alpha   90.00
_cell.angle_beta   90.00
_cell.angle_gamma   90.00
#
_symmetry.space_group_name_H-M   'P 1'
#
loop_
_entity.id
_entity.type
_entity.pdbx_description
1 polymer ?
#
loop_
_entity_poly.entity_id
_entity_poly.type
_entity_poly.pdbx_seq_one_letter_code
_entity_poly.pdbx_strand_id
1 'polypeptide(L)'
;MDGLTACVNLIVDALRLVWPGSALDADDLRPATGNYILFESSRIVALLAHLRQGSIRVADGDAVHAGQGVAQVGNSGRSLAPHLHLQVMDGRDPPTATIIPFRVRAYERWNGASREPVSNGVLEKGERIRYEE
;
A
#
# COMPACT_ATOMS: atom_id res chain seq x y z
N MET A 1 12.78 3.94 17.19
CA MET A 1 11.57 4.04 16.36
C MET A 1 12.08 4.26 14.96
N ASP A 2 12.28 3.17 14.23
CA ASP A 2 12.84 3.25 12.88
C ASP A 2 11.72 3.77 12.00
N GLY A 3 11.86 5.02 11.54
CA GLY A 3 10.83 5.69 10.74
C GLY A 3 10.60 4.93 9.44
N LEU A 4 9.33 4.79 9.05
CA LEU A 4 8.98 4.39 7.70
C LEU A 4 9.10 5.64 6.81
N THR A 5 9.89 5.52 5.75
CA THR A 5 10.01 6.56 4.73
C THR A 5 9.09 6.20 3.57
N ALA A 6 8.31 7.17 3.09
CA ALA A 6 7.52 7.01 1.89
C ALA A 6 8.43 7.13 0.65
N CYS A 7 8.43 6.09 -0.18
CA CYS A 7 8.82 6.17 -1.56
C CYS A 7 7.54 6.22 -2.38
N VAL A 8 7.27 7.39 -2.94
CA VAL A 8 6.07 7.75 -3.64
C VAL A 8 6.41 7.91 -5.10
N ASN A 9 5.98 6.96 -5.92
CA ASN A 9 6.00 7.17 -7.36
C ASN A 9 4.76 8.00 -7.76
N LEU A 10 4.81 9.29 -7.44
CA LEU A 10 4.04 10.33 -8.09
C LEU A 10 4.80 10.72 -9.36
N ILE A 11 4.11 11.04 -10.46
CA ILE A 11 4.62 11.57 -11.76
C ILE A 11 4.44 10.47 -12.88
N VAL A 12 3.45 10.47 -13.80
CA VAL A 12 2.90 11.57 -14.64
C VAL A 12 1.81 11.17 -15.66
N ASP A 13 0.75 11.98 -15.75
CA ASP A 13 0.17 12.37 -17.05
C ASP A 13 1.02 13.48 -17.72
N ALA A 14 1.76 14.30 -16.95
CA ALA A 14 2.47 15.48 -17.48
C ALA A 14 3.86 15.24 -18.16
N LEU A 15 4.69 14.28 -17.74
CA LEU A 15 5.98 13.93 -18.36
C LEU A 15 5.83 12.89 -19.49
N ARG A 16 4.70 12.17 -19.60
CA ARG A 16 4.39 11.34 -20.78
C ARG A 16 4.15 12.18 -22.05
N LEU A 17 3.84 13.46 -21.90
CA LEU A 17 3.82 14.43 -23.01
C LEU A 17 5.22 14.82 -23.49
N VAL A 18 6.26 14.64 -22.66
CA VAL A 18 7.58 15.24 -22.90
C VAL A 18 8.67 14.21 -23.21
N TRP A 19 8.59 12.98 -22.67
CA TRP A 19 9.64 11.97 -22.89
C TRP A 19 9.12 10.52 -22.89
N PRO A 20 8.72 9.96 -24.05
CA PRO A 20 8.44 8.54 -24.16
C PRO A 20 9.76 7.73 -24.18
N GLY A 21 9.91 6.74 -23.27
CA GLY A 21 10.94 5.70 -23.34
C GLY A 21 12.21 5.91 -22.49
N SER A 22 12.07 6.14 -21.18
CA SER A 22 13.24 6.22 -20.27
C SER A 22 13.54 4.87 -19.59
N ALA A 23 14.79 4.63 -19.22
CA ALA A 23 15.24 3.41 -18.51
C ALA A 23 14.60 3.17 -17.11
N LEU A 24 13.67 4.03 -16.68
CA LEU A 24 12.83 3.86 -15.49
C LEU A 24 11.69 2.83 -15.69
N ASP A 25 11.54 2.29 -16.89
CA ASP A 25 10.39 1.45 -17.28
C ASP A 25 10.50 -0.03 -16.84
N ALA A 26 11.67 -0.53 -16.42
CA ALA A 26 11.84 -1.94 -16.04
C ALA A 26 11.34 -2.27 -14.61
N ASP A 27 11.42 -1.29 -13.69
CA ASP A 27 10.97 -1.42 -12.30
C ASP A 27 9.57 -0.82 -12.09
N ASP A 28 8.88 -0.48 -13.18
CA ASP A 28 7.58 0.19 -13.11
C ASP A 28 6.43 -0.80 -12.82
N LEU A 29 5.99 -0.83 -11.57
CA LEU A 29 4.89 -1.68 -11.11
C LEU A 29 3.51 -1.23 -11.63
N ARG A 30 3.38 -0.01 -12.18
CA ARG A 30 2.10 0.63 -12.53
C ARG A 30 1.18 -0.19 -13.42
N PRO A 31 1.63 -0.97 -14.43
CA PRO A 31 0.73 -1.78 -15.25
C PRO A 31 -0.15 -2.72 -14.42
N ALA A 32 0.37 -3.22 -13.29
CA ALA A 32 -0.39 -4.01 -12.35
C ALA A 32 -1.02 -3.15 -11.25
N THR A 33 -0.25 -2.26 -10.62
CA THR A 33 -0.61 -1.62 -9.34
C THR A 33 -1.34 -0.29 -9.47
N GLY A 34 -1.29 0.38 -10.62
CA GLY A 34 -1.82 1.74 -10.77
C GLY A 34 -1.00 2.76 -9.96
N ASN A 35 -1.65 3.72 -9.31
CA ASN A 35 -0.97 4.61 -8.37
C ASN A 35 -0.65 3.84 -7.09
N TYR A 36 0.58 3.96 -6.60
CA TYR A 36 1.02 3.24 -5.41
C TYR A 36 1.98 4.06 -4.55
N ILE A 37 2.13 3.63 -3.30
CA ILE A 37 3.15 4.11 -2.36
C ILE A 37 3.90 2.87 -1.83
N LEU A 38 5.22 2.96 -1.76
CA LEU A 38 6.06 2.04 -1.01
C LEU A 38 6.45 2.70 0.31
N PHE A 39 6.19 2.05 1.44
CA PHE A 39 6.77 2.42 2.73
C PHE A 39 7.95 1.54 3.03
N GLU A 40 9.09 2.15 3.30
CA GLU A 40 10.34 1.43 3.46
C GLU A 40 10.95 1.68 4.83
N SER A 41 11.47 0.61 5.41
CA SER A 41 12.31 0.63 6.60
C SER A 41 13.56 -0.21 6.33
N SER A 42 14.44 -0.31 7.33
CA SER A 42 15.60 -1.21 7.28
C SER A 42 15.25 -2.70 7.17
N ARG A 43 13.98 -3.09 7.37
CA ARG A 43 13.58 -4.50 7.49
C ARG A 43 12.53 -4.96 6.48
N ILE A 44 11.65 -4.05 6.07
CA ILE A 44 10.47 -4.38 5.26
C ILE A 44 10.15 -3.26 4.28
N VAL A 45 9.51 -3.64 3.19
CA VAL A 45 8.84 -2.77 2.22
C VAL A 45 7.35 -3.07 2.26
N ALA A 46 6.50 -2.04 2.39
CA ALA A 46 5.05 -2.18 2.33
C ALA A 46 4.48 -1.43 1.13
N LEU A 47 3.84 -2.15 0.22
CA LEU A 47 3.17 -1.62 -0.98
C LEU A 47 1.69 -1.35 -0.68
N LEU A 48 1.25 -0.13 -0.94
CA LEU A 48 -0.16 0.26 -1.05
C LEU A 48 -0.46 0.59 -2.51
N ALA A 49 -1.35 -0.15 -3.15
CA ALA A 49 -1.66 -0.01 -4.57
C ALA A 49 -3.14 0.30 -4.85
N HIS A 50 -3.45 0.54 -6.12
CA HIS A 50 -4.77 0.94 -6.64
C HIS A 50 -5.27 2.29 -6.10
N LEU A 51 -4.37 3.18 -5.67
CA LEU A 51 -4.72 4.44 -5.04
C LEU A 51 -5.43 5.41 -6.01
N ARG A 52 -6.35 6.21 -5.48
CA ARG A 52 -7.11 7.17 -6.31
C ARG A 52 -6.18 8.23 -6.90
N GLN A 53 -6.33 8.51 -8.18
CA GLN A 53 -5.56 9.55 -8.87
C GLN A 53 -5.73 10.90 -8.19
N GLY A 54 -4.63 11.63 -7.98
CA GLY A 54 -4.60 12.92 -7.31
C GLY A 54 -4.92 12.88 -5.80
N SER A 55 -4.90 11.70 -5.17
CA SER A 55 -5.21 11.57 -3.74
C SER A 55 -4.00 11.40 -2.83
N ILE A 56 -2.82 11.06 -3.38
CA ILE A 56 -1.59 10.86 -2.61
C ILE A 56 -1.14 12.20 -2.00
N ARG A 57 -0.83 12.19 -0.71
CA ARG A 57 -0.52 13.37 0.13
C ARG A 57 0.92 13.40 0.66
N VAL A 58 1.74 12.47 0.23
CA VAL A 58 3.15 12.30 0.63
C VAL A 58 4.03 12.36 -0.61
N ALA A 59 5.30 12.71 -0.43
CA ALA A 59 6.34 12.70 -1.47
C ALA A 59 7.45 11.70 -1.14
N ASP A 60 8.32 11.44 -2.12
CA ASP A 60 9.54 10.66 -1.93
C ASP A 60 10.39 11.25 -0.80
N GLY A 61 10.78 10.39 0.15
CA GLY A 61 11.61 10.77 1.29
C GLY A 61 10.84 11.25 2.51
N ASP A 62 9.52 11.44 2.42
CA ASP A 62 8.71 11.87 3.58
C ASP A 62 8.72 10.81 4.67
N ALA A 63 8.99 11.22 5.91
CA ALA A 63 8.73 10.38 7.07
C ALA A 63 7.21 10.32 7.32
N VAL A 64 6.66 9.12 7.46
CA VAL A 64 5.24 8.91 7.77
C VAL A 64 5.03 8.38 9.17
N HIS A 65 3.90 8.76 9.77
CA HIS A 65 3.55 8.36 11.13
C HIS A 65 2.23 7.61 11.16
N ALA A 66 2.05 6.71 12.14
CA ALA A 66 0.82 5.95 12.28
C ALA A 66 -0.39 6.90 12.45
N GLY A 67 -1.46 6.67 11.68
CA GLY A 67 -2.65 7.52 11.66
C GLY A 67 -2.59 8.67 10.64
N GLN A 68 -1.45 8.94 10.02
CA GLN A 68 -1.34 9.91 8.95
C GLN A 68 -2.07 9.43 7.69
N GLY A 69 -3.02 10.22 7.19
CA GLY A 69 -3.69 9.94 5.92
C GLY A 69 -2.75 10.21 4.73
N VAL A 70 -2.36 9.16 4.01
CA VAL A 70 -1.38 9.22 2.92
C VAL A 70 -1.98 9.22 1.52
N ALA A 71 -3.17 8.63 1.34
CA ALA A 71 -3.89 8.56 0.06
C ALA A 71 -5.36 8.15 0.28
N GLN A 72 -6.16 8.16 -0.78
CA GLN A 72 -7.50 7.57 -0.81
C GLN A 72 -7.50 6.25 -1.60
N VAL A 73 -8.32 5.29 -1.16
CA VAL A 73 -8.61 4.07 -1.92
C VAL A 73 -9.19 4.44 -3.29
N GLY A 74 -8.70 3.78 -4.34
CA GLY A 74 -9.14 4.03 -5.70
C GLY A 74 -9.33 2.74 -6.48
N ASN A 75 -9.26 2.86 -7.80
CA ASN A 75 -9.39 1.76 -8.76
C ASN A 75 -8.42 1.92 -9.94
N SER A 76 -7.24 2.51 -9.70
CA SER A 76 -6.24 2.70 -10.75
C SER A 76 -5.46 1.42 -11.06
N GLY A 77 -4.89 1.33 -12.26
CA GLY A 77 -4.13 0.16 -12.69
C GLY A 77 -5.05 -1.00 -13.07
N ARG A 78 -4.56 -2.24 -12.94
CA ARG A 78 -5.35 -3.42 -13.27
C ARG A 78 -6.18 -3.88 -12.07
N SER A 79 -7.31 -3.21 -11.85
CA SER A 79 -8.25 -3.50 -10.76
C SER A 79 -9.69 -3.64 -11.29
N LEU A 80 -10.45 -4.58 -10.71
CA LEU A 80 -11.83 -4.87 -11.10
C LEU A 80 -12.86 -3.98 -10.38
N ALA A 81 -12.53 -3.48 -9.20
CA ALA A 81 -13.40 -2.63 -8.38
C ALA A 81 -12.57 -1.82 -7.38
N PRO A 82 -13.09 -0.72 -6.82
CA PRO A 82 -12.36 0.07 -5.83
C PRO A 82 -11.97 -0.75 -4.60
N HIS A 83 -10.67 -0.90 -4.36
CA HIS A 83 -10.12 -1.61 -3.20
C HIS A 83 -8.67 -1.20 -2.92
N LEU A 84 -8.16 -1.54 -1.74
CA LEU A 84 -6.76 -1.38 -1.38
C LEU A 84 -6.04 -2.72 -1.51
N HIS A 85 -4.97 -2.76 -2.31
CA HIS A 85 -3.99 -3.84 -2.24
C HIS A 85 -2.89 -3.44 -1.27
N LEU A 86 -2.73 -4.20 -0.18
CA LEU A 86 -1.67 -4.04 0.81
C LEU A 86 -0.79 -5.29 0.79
N GLN A 87 0.51 -5.10 0.60
CA GLN A 87 1.49 -6.18 0.59
C GLN A 87 2.74 -5.77 1.37
N VAL A 88 3.22 -6.63 2.25
CA VAL A 88 4.47 -6.43 3.00
C VAL A 88 5.49 -7.48 2.54
N MET A 89 6.71 -7.05 2.27
CA MET A 89 7.73 -7.84 1.59
C MET A 89 9.16 -7.45 2.03
N ASP A 90 10.15 -8.29 1.71
CA ASP A 90 11.57 -8.09 2.05
C ASP A 90 12.37 -7.25 1.04
N GLY A 91 11.78 -6.91 -0.11
CA GLY A 91 12.44 -6.15 -1.18
C GLY A 91 11.43 -5.33 -2.00
N ARG A 92 11.93 -4.42 -2.84
CA ARG A 92 11.10 -3.49 -3.62
C ARG A 92 10.37 -4.12 -4.81
N ASP A 93 10.85 -5.27 -5.30
CA ASP A 93 10.37 -5.94 -6.51
C ASP A 93 9.34 -7.04 -6.17
N PRO A 94 8.01 -6.80 -6.26
CA PRO A 94 7.00 -7.76 -5.82
C PRO A 94 7.04 -9.13 -6.53
N PRO A 95 7.37 -9.24 -7.84
CA PRO A 95 7.60 -10.51 -8.51
C PRO A 95 8.66 -11.42 -7.88
N THR A 96 9.70 -10.86 -7.25
CA THR A 96 10.83 -11.64 -6.72
C THR A 96 10.95 -11.60 -5.20
N ALA A 97 10.28 -10.65 -4.54
CA ALA A 97 10.33 -10.47 -3.10
C ALA A 97 9.55 -11.54 -2.32
N THR A 98 10.05 -11.87 -1.12
CA THR A 98 9.35 -12.75 -0.17
C THR A 98 8.26 -11.97 0.54
N ILE A 99 7.04 -12.51 0.57
CA ILE A 99 5.94 -11.94 1.37
C ILE A 99 6.25 -12.11 2.85
N ILE A 100 6.19 -11.01 3.61
CA ILE A 100 6.37 -11.00 5.07
C ILE A 100 4.99 -10.89 5.73
N PRO A 101 4.59 -11.84 6.58
CA PRO A 101 3.36 -11.74 7.36
C PRO A 101 3.38 -10.53 8.30
N PHE A 102 2.25 -9.83 8.41
CA PHE A 102 2.07 -8.73 9.35
C PHE A 102 0.90 -9.00 10.30
N ARG A 103 0.89 -8.27 11.42
CA ARG A 103 -0.18 -8.29 12.40
C ARG A 103 -0.92 -6.97 12.37
N VAL A 104 -2.23 -7.02 12.59
CA VAL A 104 -3.06 -5.83 12.76
C VAL A 104 -3.15 -5.53 14.24
N ARG A 105 -2.78 -4.29 14.62
CA ARG A 105 -2.66 -3.86 16.02
C ARG A 105 -3.96 -4.04 16.80
N ALA A 106 -5.08 -3.59 16.25
CA ALA A 106 -6.39 -3.67 16.87
C ALA A 106 -7.47 -3.65 15.78
N TYR A 107 -8.47 -4.51 15.91
CA TYR A 107 -9.66 -4.56 15.08
C TYR A 107 -10.74 -5.38 15.79
N GLU A 108 -11.96 -5.32 15.30
CA GLU A 108 -13.00 -6.27 15.71
C GLU A 108 -13.21 -7.32 14.63
N ARG A 109 -13.37 -8.57 15.03
CA ARG A 109 -13.68 -9.70 14.15
C ARG A 109 -15.13 -10.12 14.32
N TRP A 110 -15.82 -10.42 13.22
CA TRP A 110 -17.13 -11.06 13.26
C TRP A 110 -16.99 -12.58 13.38
N ASN A 111 -17.54 -13.17 14.44
CA ASN A 111 -17.51 -14.62 14.68
C ASN A 111 -18.78 -15.38 14.25
N GLY A 112 -19.70 -14.71 13.56
CA GLY A 112 -20.99 -15.31 13.16
C GLY A 112 -22.18 -14.86 14.02
N ALA A 113 -21.94 -14.39 15.24
CA ALA A 113 -22.98 -13.93 16.16
C ALA A 113 -22.70 -12.54 16.74
N SER A 114 -21.43 -12.23 17.00
CA SER A 114 -21.00 -11.00 17.67
C SER A 114 -19.68 -10.49 17.08
N ARG A 115 -19.33 -9.27 17.48
CA ARG A 115 -18.03 -8.67 17.20
C ARG A 115 -17.15 -8.85 18.41
N GLU A 116 -15.98 -9.44 18.21
CA GLU A 116 -14.98 -9.63 19.27
C GLU A 116 -13.77 -8.74 19.01
N PRO A 117 -13.26 -8.01 20.02
CA PRO A 117 -12.04 -7.24 19.87
C PRO A 117 -10.84 -8.18 19.75
N VAL A 118 -9.98 -7.91 18.78
CA VAL A 118 -8.72 -8.63 18.55
C VAL A 118 -7.58 -7.62 18.60
N SER A 119 -6.58 -7.93 19.42
CA SER A 119 -5.32 -7.18 19.50
C SER A 119 -4.16 -7.99 18.94
N ASN A 120 -3.30 -7.34 18.16
CA ASN A 120 -2.08 -7.93 17.58
C ASN A 120 -2.33 -9.24 16.80
N GLY A 121 -3.47 -9.31 16.12
CA GLY A 121 -3.94 -10.50 15.42
C GLY A 121 -3.37 -10.64 14.00
N VAL A 122 -3.30 -11.87 13.50
CA VAL A 122 -3.09 -12.17 12.09
C VAL A 122 -4.46 -12.28 11.43
N LEU A 123 -4.63 -11.70 10.24
CA LEU A 123 -5.86 -11.82 9.48
C LEU A 123 -5.90 -13.16 8.75
N GLU A 124 -7.04 -13.85 8.82
CA GLU A 124 -7.29 -15.05 8.05
C GLU A 124 -8.17 -14.77 6.83
N LYS A 125 -8.07 -15.63 5.81
CA LYS A 125 -8.85 -15.48 4.59
C LYS A 125 -10.34 -15.59 4.90
N GLY A 126 -11.11 -14.58 4.48
CA GLY A 126 -12.57 -14.55 4.67
C GLY A 126 -13.01 -13.89 5.98
N GLU A 127 -12.06 -13.44 6.82
CA GLU A 127 -12.42 -12.68 8.01
C GLU A 127 -13.10 -11.36 7.65
N ARG A 128 -14.19 -11.09 8.35
CA ARG A 128 -14.90 -9.82 8.30
C ARG A 128 -14.48 -9.01 9.52
N ILE A 129 -13.74 -7.95 9.28
CA ILE A 129 -13.20 -7.09 10.34
C ILE A 129 -13.77 -5.67 10.28
N ARG A 130 -13.73 -4.96 11.41
CA ARG A 130 -13.95 -3.52 11.50
C ARG A 130 -12.82 -2.87 12.27
N TYR A 131 -12.44 -1.67 11.83
CA TYR A 131 -11.63 -0.75 12.61
C TYR A 131 -12.57 0.26 13.29
N GLU A 132 -12.42 0.49 14.59
CA GLU A 132 -13.10 1.59 15.29
C GLU A 132 -12.16 2.79 15.32
N GLU A 133 -12.68 3.97 14.98
CA GLU A 133 -11.93 5.25 14.97
C GLU A 133 -11.60 5.74 16.38
#